data_AF-A0A1S3UL35-F1
#
_entry.id   AF-A0A1S3UL35-F1
#
_cell.length_a   1.000
_cell.length_b   1.000
_cell.length_c   1.000
_cell.angle_alpha   90.00
_cell.angle_beta   90.00
_cell.angle_gamma   90.00
#
_symmetry.space_group_name_H-M   'P 1'
#
loop_
_entity.id
_entity.type
_entity.pdbx_description
1 polymer ?
#
loop_
_entity_poly.entity_id
_entity_poly.type
_entity_poly.pdbx_seq_one_letter_code
_entity_poly.pdbx_strand_id
1 'polypeptide(L)'
;MYQHMGTFLEEILGAVVLGDSYSGLNPKFEKKLIKVLADGNESSDGKVVVDEKNGKLVRILTNVNAKAYYKLYAKKLGHKEQSAKIGSFKEQRRRWSHPPLKLEIITSLCTK
;
A
#
# COMPACT_ATOMS: atom_id res chain seq x y z
N MET A 1 14.75 -5.15 13.62
CA MET A 1 13.97 -5.06 12.37
C MET A 1 12.54 -4.68 12.75
N TYR A 2 12.00 -3.60 12.21
CA TYR A 2 10.68 -3.08 12.62
C TYR A 2 9.59 -4.08 12.17
N GLN A 3 8.91 -4.71 13.13
CA GLN A 3 8.00 -5.86 12.92
C GLN A 3 6.84 -5.56 11.97
N HIS A 4 6.42 -4.29 11.88
CA HIS A 4 5.29 -3.85 11.05
C HIS A 4 5.61 -3.70 9.56
N MET A 5 6.90 -3.77 9.16
CA MET A 5 7.27 -3.60 7.75
C MET A 5 6.93 -4.83 6.90
N GLY A 6 6.73 -5.99 7.52
CA GLY A 6 6.32 -7.20 6.82
C GLY A 6 4.91 -7.10 6.24
N THR A 7 3.99 -6.41 6.92
CA THR A 7 2.59 -6.29 6.52
C THR A 7 2.42 -5.48 5.23
N PHE A 8 3.24 -4.44 5.04
CA PHE A 8 3.07 -3.49 3.93
C PHE A 8 4.03 -3.71 2.75
N LEU A 9 4.83 -4.77 2.81
CA LEU A 9 5.89 -4.99 1.82
C LEU A 9 5.30 -5.23 0.43
N GLU A 10 4.15 -5.91 0.36
CA GLU A 10 3.45 -6.22 -0.88
C GLU A 10 2.85 -4.98 -1.53
N GLU A 11 2.25 -4.07 -0.76
CA GLU A 11 1.73 -2.80 -1.28
C GLU A 11 2.87 -1.88 -1.74
N ILE A 12 3.96 -1.81 -0.98
CA ILE A 12 5.16 -1.05 -1.37
C ILE A 12 5.75 -1.62 -2.65
N LEU A 13 5.81 -2.95 -2.79
CA LEU A 13 6.27 -3.60 -4.01
C LEU A 13 5.39 -3.22 -5.20
N GLY A 14 4.07 -3.27 -5.04
CA GLY A 14 3.11 -2.84 -6.05
C GLY A 14 3.35 -1.38 -6.48
N ALA A 15 3.49 -0.47 -5.52
CA ALA A 15 3.74 0.94 -5.79
C ALA A 15 5.08 1.18 -6.49
N VAL A 16 6.14 0.47 -6.09
CA VAL A 16 7.47 0.58 -6.72
C VAL A 16 7.44 0.07 -8.16
N VAL A 17 6.79 -1.07 -8.40
CA VAL A 17 6.70 -1.68 -9.73
C VAL A 17 5.82 -0.87 -10.69
N LEU A 18 4.75 -0.25 -10.19
CA LEU A 18 3.84 0.57 -11.00
C LEU A 18 4.32 2.02 -11.17
N GLY A 19 4.96 2.59 -10.15
CA GLY A 19 5.28 4.00 -10.08
C GLY A 19 6.66 4.38 -10.62
N ASP A 20 7.59 3.43 -10.75
CA ASP A 20 8.96 3.75 -11.14
C ASP A 20 9.29 3.23 -12.55
N SER A 21 9.85 4.12 -13.37
CA SER A 21 10.47 3.81 -14.66
C SER A 21 11.89 3.26 -14.47
N TYR A 22 12.25 2.83 -13.26
CA TYR A 22 13.59 2.40 -12.90
C TYR A 22 13.96 1.13 -13.68
N SER A 23 14.77 1.31 -14.71
CA SER A 23 15.23 0.26 -15.63
C SER A 23 15.94 -0.91 -14.94
N GLY A 24 16.36 -0.76 -13.68
CA GLY A 24 17.02 -1.82 -12.92
C GLY A 24 16.08 -2.88 -12.31
N LEU A 25 14.77 -2.61 -12.18
CA LEU A 25 13.83 -3.55 -11.56
C LEU A 25 13.53 -4.75 -12.44
N ASN A 26 13.51 -4.56 -13.77
CA ASN A 26 13.17 -5.57 -14.78
C ASN A 26 12.00 -6.47 -14.38
N PRO A 27 10.81 -5.90 -14.06
CA PRO A 27 9.67 -6.69 -13.65
C PRO A 27 9.19 -7.58 -14.80
N LYS A 28 9.03 -8.88 -14.52
CA LYS A 28 8.46 -9.84 -15.46
C LYS A 28 6.99 -10.05 -15.15
N PHE A 29 6.18 -10.00 -16.21
CA PHE A 29 4.75 -10.19 -16.11
C PHE A 29 4.30 -11.35 -16.98
N GLU A 30 3.37 -12.14 -16.44
CA GLU A 30 2.64 -13.15 -17.20
C GLU A 30 1.19 -12.71 -17.33
N LYS A 31 0.60 -12.94 -18.50
CA LYS A 31 -0.84 -12.74 -18.69
C LYS A 31 -1.55 -14.02 -18.27
N LYS A 32 -2.48 -13.94 -17.32
CA LYS A 32 -3.32 -15.08 -16.90
C LYS A 32 -4.78 -14.65 -16.87
N LEU A 33 -5.66 -15.59 -17.18
CA LEU A 33 -7.11 -15.44 -17.02
C LEU A 33 -7.44 -15.86 -15.58
N ILE A 34 -7.89 -14.92 -14.76
CA ILE A 34 -8.19 -15.17 -13.35
C ILE A 34 -9.65 -14.92 -13.01
N LYS A 35 -10.16 -15.65 -12.03
CA LYS A 35 -11.47 -15.46 -11.42
C LYS A 35 -11.29 -15.36 -9.91
N VAL A 36 -12.07 -14.49 -9.28
CA VAL A 36 -12.22 -14.46 -7.82
C VAL A 36 -13.45 -15.27 -7.46
N LEU A 37 -13.31 -16.22 -6.54
CA LEU A 37 -14.44 -16.99 -6.03
C LEU A 37 -15.28 -16.11 -5.11
N ALA A 38 -16.59 -16.12 -5.32
CA ALA A 38 -17.56 -15.33 -4.56
C ALA A 38 -18.92 -16.04 -4.60
N ASP A 39 -18.90 -17.33 -4.27
CA ASP A 39 -20.03 -18.24 -4.43
C ASP A 39 -20.87 -18.33 -3.15
N GLY A 40 -20.55 -17.51 -2.14
CA GLY A 40 -21.22 -17.48 -0.83
C GLY A 40 -20.65 -18.49 0.16
N ASN A 41 -19.52 -19.13 -0.17
CA ASN A 41 -18.82 -20.03 0.73
C ASN A 41 -17.64 -19.30 1.36
N GLU A 42 -17.79 -18.93 2.64
CA GLU A 42 -16.81 -18.19 3.42
C GLU A 42 -15.39 -18.79 3.36
N SER A 43 -15.27 -20.11 3.27
CA SER A 43 -13.95 -20.78 3.21
C SER A 43 -13.18 -20.57 1.90
N SER A 44 -13.88 -20.21 0.81
CA SER A 44 -13.31 -20.07 -0.53
C SER A 44 -13.45 -18.67 -1.11
N ASP A 45 -14.40 -17.89 -0.62
CA ASP A 45 -14.66 -16.55 -1.11
C ASP A 45 -13.43 -15.64 -0.94
N GLY A 46 -13.14 -14.86 -1.97
CA GLY A 46 -11.94 -14.03 -2.05
C GLY A 46 -10.70 -14.74 -2.61
N LYS A 47 -10.73 -16.06 -2.78
CA LYS A 47 -9.62 -16.79 -3.41
C LYS A 47 -9.52 -16.46 -4.90
N VAL A 48 -8.32 -16.16 -5.36
CA VAL A 48 -8.00 -15.97 -6.77
C VAL A 48 -7.59 -17.31 -7.38
N VAL A 49 -8.26 -17.71 -8.46
CA VAL A 49 -7.98 -18.95 -9.21
C VAL A 49 -7.75 -18.64 -10.69
N VAL A 50 -7.02 -19.51 -11.38
CA VAL A 50 -6.89 -19.46 -12.84
C VAL A 50 -8.12 -20.10 -13.46
N ASP A 51 -8.80 -19.38 -14.35
CA ASP A 51 -9.96 -19.85 -15.10
C ASP A 51 -9.78 -19.48 -16.57
N GLU A 52 -9.32 -20.44 -17.37
CA GLU A 52 -9.04 -20.23 -18.80
C GLU A 52 -10.29 -20.00 -19.64
N LYS A 53 -11.49 -20.33 -19.12
CA LYS A 53 -12.75 -20.21 -19.85
C LYS A 53 -13.45 -18.89 -19.56
N ASN A 54 -13.59 -18.54 -18.29
CA ASN A 54 -14.39 -17.40 -17.84
C ASN A 54 -13.59 -16.35 -17.07
N GLY A 55 -12.28 -16.54 -16.89
CA GLY A 55 -11.43 -15.61 -16.16
C GLY A 55 -11.23 -14.30 -16.92
N LYS A 56 -10.96 -13.22 -16.17
CA LYS A 56 -10.55 -11.94 -16.71
C LYS A 56 -9.05 -11.94 -16.96
N LEU A 57 -8.62 -11.43 -18.13
CA LEU A 57 -7.21 -11.33 -18.46
C LEU A 57 -6.54 -10.25 -17.61
N VAL A 58 -5.55 -10.64 -16.82
CA VAL A 58 -4.74 -9.74 -15.99
C VAL A 58 -3.25 -9.99 -16.21
N ARG A 59 -2.43 -9.00 -15.88
CA ARG A 59 -0.96 -9.13 -15.85
C ARG A 59 -0.53 -9.40 -14.41
N ILE A 60 0.07 -10.56 -14.17
CA ILE A 60 0.58 -10.99 -12.87
C ILE A 60 2.08 -10.75 -12.85
N LEU A 61 2.58 -10.06 -11.82
CA LEU A 61 4.01 -9.91 -11.55
C LEU A 61 4.56 -11.26 -11.08
N THR A 62 5.47 -11.86 -11.84
CA THR A 62 6.05 -13.18 -11.51
C THR A 62 7.50 -13.09 -11.07
N ASN A 63 8.21 -12.02 -11.43
CA ASN A 63 9.58 -11.81 -11.00
C ASN A 63 9.94 -10.32 -10.97
N VAL A 64 10.82 -9.95 -10.05
CA VAL A 64 11.47 -8.64 -9.95
C VAL A 64 12.91 -8.85 -9.47
N ASN A 65 13.84 -8.00 -9.91
CA ASN A 65 15.19 -8.01 -9.37
C ASN A 65 15.16 -7.55 -7.89
N ALA A 66 15.19 -8.51 -6.96
CA ALA A 66 15.12 -8.25 -5.54
C ALA A 66 16.23 -7.31 -5.03
N LYS A 67 17.46 -7.45 -5.56
CA LYS A 67 18.58 -6.56 -5.18
C LYS A 67 18.33 -5.13 -5.61
N ALA A 68 17.80 -4.93 -6.82
CA ALA A 68 17.44 -3.60 -7.31
C ALA A 68 16.27 -3.01 -6.51
N TYR A 69 15.26 -3.82 -6.18
CA TYR A 69 14.13 -3.44 -5.33
C TYR A 69 14.59 -2.94 -3.97
N TYR A 70 15.35 -3.73 -3.22
CA TYR A 70 15.81 -3.33 -1.89
C TYR A 70 16.75 -2.12 -1.93
N LYS A 71 17.59 -2.00 -2.96
CA LYS A 71 18.45 -0.81 -3.15
C LYS A 71 17.61 0.44 -3.37
N LEU A 72 16.61 0.37 -4.24
CA LEU A 72 15.69 1.48 -4.50
C LEU A 72 14.88 1.83 -3.26
N TYR A 73 14.37 0.83 -2.56
CA TYR A 73 13.62 0.97 -1.33
C TYR A 73 14.43 1.66 -0.22
N ALA A 74 15.64 1.18 0.07
CA ALA A 74 16.54 1.79 1.03
C ALA A 74 16.93 3.23 0.63
N LYS A 75 17.15 3.47 -0.66
CA LYS A 75 17.40 4.83 -1.17
C LYS A 75 16.21 5.74 -0.86
N LYS A 76 14.97 5.33 -1.16
CA LYS A 76 13.76 6.13 -0.91
C LYS A 76 13.56 6.42 0.58
N LEU A 77 13.79 5.46 1.47
CA LEU A 77 13.74 5.70 2.93
C LEU A 77 14.74 6.77 3.40
N GLY A 78 15.87 6.92 2.70
CA GLY A 78 16.87 7.95 2.99
C GLY A 78 16.52 9.36 2.48
N HIS A 79 15.45 9.53 1.67
CA HIS A 79 15.03 10.85 1.19
C HIS A 79 14.33 11.61 2.32
N LYS A 80 15.02 12.61 2.88
CA LYS A 80 14.55 13.45 4.00
C LYS A 80 13.23 14.19 3.72
N GLU A 81 12.90 14.43 2.45
CA GLU A 81 11.67 15.09 2.00
C GLU A 81 10.42 14.23 2.19
N GLN A 82 10.57 12.91 2.37
CA GLN A 82 9.48 11.96 2.61
C GLN A 82 9.31 11.59 4.09
N SER A 83 10.17 12.12 4.95
CA SER A 83 9.93 12.03 6.38
C SER A 83 8.79 12.96 6.71
N ALA A 84 7.74 12.46 7.39
CA ALA A 84 6.78 13.34 8.02
C ALA A 84 7.58 14.35 8.85
N LYS A 85 7.47 15.65 8.53
CA LYS A 85 7.94 16.71 9.42
C LYS A 85 7.06 16.66 10.66
N ILE A 86 7.38 15.75 11.55
CA ILE A 86 6.97 15.84 12.93
C ILE A 86 7.57 17.16 13.41
N GLY A 87 6.70 18.12 13.71
CA GLY A 87 7.10 19.35 14.39
C GLY A 87 7.91 18.99 15.62
N SER A 88 8.70 19.92 16.14
CA SER A 88 9.58 19.62 17.27
C SER A 88 8.80 18.93 18.40
N PHE A 89 9.43 18.02 19.14
CA PHE A 89 8.79 17.33 20.27
C PHE A 89 8.10 18.32 21.24
N LYS A 90 8.64 19.54 21.36
CA LYS A 90 8.07 20.66 22.10
C LYS A 90 6.73 21.15 21.53
N GLU A 91 6.61 21.29 20.21
CA GLU A 91 5.38 21.68 19.52
C GLU A 91 4.30 20.60 19.57
N GLN A 92 4.69 19.33 19.49
CA GLN A 92 3.76 18.21 19.67
C GLN A 92 3.26 18.13 21.11
N ARG A 93 4.15 18.19 22.11
CA ARG A 93 3.77 18.26 23.52
C ARG A 93 2.84 19.44 23.78
N ARG A 94 3.16 20.62 23.23
CA ARG A 94 2.27 21.79 23.33
C ARG A 94 0.88 21.42 22.82
N ARG A 95 0.72 20.89 21.60
CA ARG A 95 -0.60 20.51 21.06
C ARG A 95 -1.35 19.47 21.90
N TRP A 96 -0.66 18.44 22.42
CA TRP A 96 -1.30 17.39 23.22
C TRP A 96 -1.64 17.82 24.66
N SER A 97 -0.91 18.79 25.20
CA SER A 97 -1.16 19.31 26.55
C SER A 97 -2.28 20.36 26.58
N HIS A 98 -2.81 20.81 25.44
CA HIS A 98 -4.02 21.64 25.42
C HIS A 98 -5.24 20.71 25.29
N PRO A 99 -6.27 20.86 26.14
CA PRO A 99 -7.56 20.21 25.91
C PRO A 99 -8.06 20.57 24.50
N PRO A 100 -8.67 19.65 23.75
CA PRO A 100 -9.36 20.04 22.52
C PRO A 100 -10.35 21.15 22.88
N LEU A 101 -10.29 22.27 22.16
CA LEU A 101 -11.31 23.30 22.26
C LEU A 101 -12.65 22.59 22.06
N LYS A 102 -13.53 22.67 23.05
CA LYS A 102 -14.92 22.26 22.94
C LYS A 102 -15.57 23.20 21.92
N LEU A 103 -15.38 22.91 20.63
CA LEU A 103 -16.23 23.46 19.58
C LEU A 103 -17.58 22.79 19.77
N GLU A 104 -18.47 23.49 20.49
CA GLU A 104 -19.88 23.20 20.44
C GLU A 104 -20.34 23.39 18.99
N ILE A 105 -20.62 22.26 18.34
CA ILE A 105 -21.78 22.03 17.49
C ILE A 105 -22.00 23.08 16.39
N ILE A 106 -21.54 22.76 15.18
CA ILE A 106 -22.41 22.88 13.99
C ILE A 106 -22.58 21.46 13.43
N THR A 107 -23.37 20.64 14.14
CA THR A 107 -24.16 19.60 13.47
C THR A 107 -25.35 20.30 12.82
N SER A 108 -25.20 20.71 11.56
CA SER A 108 -26.31 20.79 10.61
C SER A 108 -25.73 21.03 9.23
N LEU A 109 -25.49 19.95 8.48
CA LEU A 109 -25.61 19.84 7.02
C LEU A 109 -25.11 18.45 6.58
N CYS A 110 -25.77 17.41 7.08
CA CYS A 110 -25.83 16.08 6.44
C CYS A 110 -26.91 15.23 7.13
N THR A 111 -28.15 15.73 7.12
CA THR A 111 -29.35 14.88 7.26
C THR A 111 -30.49 15.54 6.50
N LYS A 112 -30.46 15.38 5.17
CA LYS A 112 -31.53 14.85 4.30
C LYS A 112 -31.11 14.99 2.85
#